data_AF-A0A8S0SXL0-F1
#
_entry.id   AF-A0A8S0SXL0-F1
#
_cell.length_a   1.000
_cell.length_b   1.000
_cell.length_c   1.000
_cell.angle_alpha   90.00
_cell.angle_beta   90.00
_cell.angle_gamma   90.00
#
_symmetry.space_group_name_H-M   'P 1'
#
loop_
_entity.id
_entity.type
_entity.pdbx_description
1 polymer ?
#
loop_
_entity_poly.entity_id
_entity_poly.type
_entity_poly.pdbx_seq_one_letter_code
_entity_poly.pdbx_strand_id
1 'polypeptide(L)'
;MKESILSPTAIIIILVTLLSPDASLGEPRTQIVRLMCGNQREHNSSIFVMNFVDVMENISVQMRTSGFGRAVVGSGPDANYGLAQCYDDLSLSDCVLCYAEMRTILPQCFPNNGGRIFLDGCFMRVQNYSFDQEYAGPIDTAVCDNRTQKSSAFQNSARQAVVQAVSAAPNNNGFARAQVPVSRTNESAYVLANCWRTLSASSCRACLQNASASILGCLPWSEGRVLNTGCFVRYSETNFLNPIPRNGSSRGKVIGIVVSVASAVLVLIVGAVIGFYIWNHKTIEKKRKGSSDAEKLVRTLHDSSLNFKYSTLEKATASFDEANKLGQGGFGTVYKGVLQDGREIAVKRLFYNNKHRAGDFYNEVNIISSVEHKNLVRLLGCSCSGPESLLVYEFLPNKSLDLFIFDPSKGKALNWEKRYEIIIGTAEGLVCLHENTNTRIIHRDIKASNILLDSRLRAKIADFGLARTFQADKSHISTAIAGTLGYMAPEYLAHGQLTEKADVYSFGVLLLEIVTGRQNNRSKEAEYSESLISIVSSKVFAILSNFFS
;
A
#
# COMPACT_ATOMS: atom_id res chain seq x y z
N MET A 1 29.34 -1.43 -51.72
CA MET A 1 28.57 -0.53 -50.83
C MET A 1 27.50 -1.36 -50.15
N LYS A 2 27.66 -1.66 -48.86
CA LYS A 2 26.62 -2.28 -48.04
C LYS A 2 25.92 -1.14 -47.31
N GLU A 3 24.65 -0.90 -47.62
CA GLU A 3 23.82 0.02 -46.84
C GLU A 3 23.49 -0.62 -45.49
N SER A 4 23.88 0.05 -44.42
CA SER A 4 23.55 -0.33 -43.05
C SER A 4 22.12 0.09 -42.74
N ILE A 5 21.19 -0.86 -42.83
CA ILE A 5 19.80 -0.65 -42.42
C ILE A 5 19.77 -0.56 -40.88
N LEU A 6 19.33 0.58 -40.36
CA LEU A 6 19.20 0.83 -38.93
C LEU A 6 18.16 -0.12 -38.32
N SER A 7 18.50 -0.77 -37.21
CA SER A 7 17.60 -1.72 -36.51
C SER A 7 16.23 -1.07 -36.20
N PRO A 8 15.10 -1.79 -36.33
CA PRO A 8 13.76 -1.30 -35.97
C PRO A 8 13.69 -0.73 -34.55
N THR A 9 14.50 -1.28 -33.63
CA THR A 9 14.62 -0.78 -32.26
C THR A 9 15.24 0.61 -32.18
N ALA A 10 16.23 0.91 -33.03
CA ALA A 10 16.89 2.22 -33.07
C ALA A 10 15.95 3.30 -33.63
N ILE A 11 15.15 2.96 -34.64
CA ILE A 11 14.14 3.88 -35.21
C ILE A 11 13.05 4.19 -34.18
N ILE A 12 12.60 3.20 -33.41
CA ILE A 12 11.60 3.38 -32.35
C ILE A 12 12.16 4.24 -31.21
N ILE A 13 13.41 4.02 -30.79
CA ILE A 13 14.05 4.82 -29.75
C ILE A 13 14.20 6.28 -30.21
N ILE A 14 14.65 6.51 -31.44
CA ILE A 14 14.81 7.86 -32.00
C ILE A 14 13.45 8.58 -32.12
N LEU A 15 12.39 7.88 -32.53
CA LEU A 15 11.05 8.46 -32.59
C LEU A 15 10.43 8.71 -31.20
N VAL A 16 10.66 7.84 -30.21
CA VAL A 16 10.19 8.06 -28.83
C VAL A 16 10.91 9.25 -28.18
N THR A 17 12.19 9.45 -28.49
CA THR A 17 12.94 10.64 -28.03
C THR A 17 12.51 11.93 -28.74
N LEU A 18 12.01 11.86 -29.98
CA LEU A 18 11.55 13.02 -30.76
C LEU A 18 10.06 13.36 -30.55
N LEU A 19 9.24 12.41 -30.08
CA LEU A 19 7.80 12.57 -29.82
C LEU A 19 7.44 12.66 -28.34
N SER A 20 8.42 12.55 -27.45
CA SER A 20 8.21 12.98 -26.07
C SER A 20 7.99 14.49 -26.14
N PRO A 21 6.78 15.03 -25.79
CA PRO A 21 6.76 16.44 -25.45
C PRO A 21 7.85 16.63 -24.41
N ASP A 22 8.55 17.77 -24.44
CA ASP A 22 9.21 18.26 -23.24
C ASP A 22 8.11 18.35 -22.18
N ALA A 23 7.85 17.24 -21.49
CA ALA A 23 7.13 17.22 -20.26
C ALA A 23 8.01 18.09 -19.40
N SER A 24 7.59 19.33 -19.18
CA SER A 24 8.13 20.12 -18.09
C SER A 24 8.01 19.22 -16.88
N LEU A 25 9.13 18.61 -16.48
CA LEU A 25 9.20 17.71 -15.34
C LEU A 25 8.73 18.55 -14.17
N GLY A 26 7.47 18.37 -13.78
CA GLY A 26 6.94 18.96 -12.56
C GLY A 26 7.80 18.45 -11.42
N GLU A 27 8.41 19.36 -10.68
CA GLU A 27 9.17 19.01 -9.49
C GLU A 27 8.20 19.02 -8.32
N PRO A 28 7.88 17.85 -7.70
CA PRO A 28 6.91 17.78 -6.60
C PRO A 28 7.39 18.49 -5.33
N ARG A 29 8.65 18.96 -5.30
CA ARG A 29 9.27 19.71 -4.20
C ARG A 29 9.06 19.04 -2.84
N THR A 30 9.40 17.76 -2.78
CA THR A 30 9.25 16.89 -1.61
C THR A 30 10.36 17.06 -0.56
N GLN A 31 11.30 17.99 -0.77
CA GLN A 31 12.36 18.25 0.20
C GLN A 31 11.77 18.67 1.55
N ILE A 32 12.15 17.94 2.61
CA ILE A 32 11.72 18.23 3.98
C ILE A 32 12.38 19.50 4.46
N VAL A 33 11.57 20.51 4.77
CA VAL A 33 12.04 21.73 5.41
C VAL A 33 12.09 21.53 6.92
N ARG A 34 10.98 21.07 7.52
CA ARG A 34 10.93 20.79 8.96
C ARG A 34 9.75 19.89 9.34
N LEU A 35 10.00 18.96 10.25
CA LEU A 35 8.97 18.25 11.02
C LEU A 35 8.94 18.83 12.45
N MET A 36 7.75 19.13 12.94
CA MET A 36 7.51 19.65 14.30
C MET A 36 6.42 18.82 14.97
N CYS A 37 6.77 18.06 16.00
CA CYS A 37 5.82 17.24 16.73
C CYS A 37 5.19 17.99 17.90
N GLY A 38 3.98 17.57 18.31
CA GLY A 38 3.35 18.04 19.53
C GLY A 38 4.22 17.76 20.75
N ASN A 39 4.03 18.55 21.81
CA ASN A 39 4.74 18.39 23.08
C ASN A 39 3.93 17.62 24.13
N GLN A 40 2.66 17.31 23.83
CA GLN A 40 1.78 16.52 24.67
C GLN A 40 1.59 15.14 24.03
N ARG A 41 1.52 14.11 24.88
CA ARG A 41 1.14 12.77 24.42
C ARG A 41 -0.36 12.71 24.13
N GLU A 42 -0.76 11.91 23.15
CA GLU A 42 -2.18 11.62 22.97
C GLU A 42 -2.77 10.87 24.18
N HIS A 43 -4.09 10.97 24.31
CA HIS A 43 -4.82 10.33 25.39
C HIS A 43 -4.88 8.81 25.21
N ASN A 44 -5.31 8.33 24.04
CA ASN A 44 -5.30 6.91 23.68
C ASN A 44 -4.62 6.68 22.33
N SER A 45 -3.39 6.14 22.35
CA SER A 45 -2.57 5.94 21.14
C SER A 45 -3.25 5.09 20.07
N SER A 46 -3.90 3.99 20.45
CA SER A 46 -4.56 3.10 19.49
C SER A 46 -5.73 3.78 18.77
N ILE A 47 -6.58 4.51 19.51
CA ILE A 47 -7.73 5.22 18.93
C ILE A 47 -7.24 6.40 18.10
N PHE A 48 -6.28 7.17 18.61
CA PHE A 48 -5.74 8.33 17.91
C PHE A 48 -5.05 7.97 16.60
N VAL A 49 -4.28 6.86 16.56
CA VAL A 49 -3.65 6.34 15.34
C VAL A 49 -4.69 5.83 14.34
N MET A 50 -5.75 5.14 14.80
CA MET A 50 -6.83 4.71 13.91
C MET A 50 -7.57 5.91 13.29
N ASN A 51 -7.93 6.90 14.11
CA ASN A 51 -8.55 8.14 13.65
C ASN A 51 -7.63 8.91 12.69
N PHE A 52 -6.31 8.91 12.92
CA PHE A 52 -5.33 9.49 11.99
C PHE A 52 -5.36 8.82 10.62
N VAL A 53 -5.39 7.48 10.55
CA VAL A 53 -5.44 6.76 9.27
C VAL A 53 -6.68 7.16 8.48
N ASP A 54 -7.84 7.20 9.14
CA ASP A 54 -9.10 7.58 8.51
C ASP A 54 -9.08 9.04 8.01
N VAL A 55 -8.50 9.97 8.79
CA VAL A 55 -8.29 11.36 8.39
C VAL A 55 -7.40 11.45 7.14
N MET A 56 -6.29 10.70 7.09
CA MET A 56 -5.38 10.69 5.95
C MET A 56 -6.02 10.11 4.69
N GLU A 57 -6.88 9.10 4.81
CA GLU A 57 -7.63 8.55 3.67
C GLU A 57 -8.62 9.58 3.10
N ASN A 58 -9.37 10.26 3.97
CA ASN A 58 -10.34 11.26 3.56
C ASN A 58 -9.66 12.49 2.91
N ILE A 59 -8.55 12.95 3.49
CA ILE A 59 -7.73 14.02 2.89
C ILE A 59 -7.15 13.58 1.54
N SER A 60 -6.71 12.33 1.39
CA SER A 60 -6.12 11.84 0.13
C SER A 60 -7.05 11.98 -1.07
N VAL A 61 -8.37 11.88 -0.86
CA VAL A 61 -9.36 12.06 -1.94
C VAL A 61 -9.45 13.54 -2.34
N GLN A 62 -9.47 14.45 -1.37
CA GLN A 62 -9.57 15.90 -1.58
C GLN A 62 -8.30 16.48 -2.24
N MET A 63 -7.13 15.94 -1.89
CA MET A 63 -5.84 16.35 -2.48
C MET A 63 -5.78 16.08 -3.99
N ARG A 64 -6.38 14.98 -4.47
CA ARG A 64 -6.41 14.64 -5.90
C ARG A 64 -7.26 15.59 -6.74
N THR A 65 -8.25 16.26 -6.13
CA THR A 65 -9.19 17.12 -6.86
C THR A 65 -8.85 18.59 -6.73
N SER A 66 -8.33 19.02 -5.59
CA SER A 66 -8.19 20.45 -5.28
C SER A 66 -6.83 20.87 -4.73
N GLY A 67 -5.93 19.92 -4.45
CA GLY A 67 -4.64 20.17 -3.79
C GLY A 67 -4.74 20.69 -2.35
N PHE A 68 -5.92 20.61 -1.76
CA PHE A 68 -6.24 20.95 -0.39
C PHE A 68 -7.16 19.88 0.20
N GLY A 69 -7.00 19.56 1.47
CA GLY A 69 -7.89 18.62 2.14
C GLY A 69 -7.95 18.86 3.63
N ARG A 70 -9.16 18.75 4.19
CA ARG A 70 -9.42 18.82 5.62
C ARG A 70 -10.36 17.71 6.02
N ALA A 71 -10.06 17.03 7.13
CA ALA A 71 -10.92 16.00 7.67
C ALA A 71 -10.83 15.96 9.20
N VAL A 72 -11.90 15.47 9.82
CA VAL A 72 -11.98 15.25 11.26
C VAL A 72 -12.59 13.87 11.49
N VAL A 73 -11.95 13.05 12.33
CA VAL A 73 -12.45 11.73 12.73
C VAL A 73 -12.31 11.58 14.24
N GLY A 74 -13.29 10.93 14.87
CA GLY A 74 -13.35 10.76 16.32
C GLY A 74 -13.97 11.96 17.06
N SER A 75 -13.94 11.89 18.38
CA SER A 75 -14.52 12.91 19.27
C SER A 75 -13.73 13.02 20.58
N GLY A 76 -13.89 14.14 21.28
CA GLY A 76 -13.22 14.38 22.56
C GLY A 76 -11.69 14.43 22.43
N PRO A 77 -10.93 13.96 23.43
CA PRO A 77 -9.46 14.03 23.44
C PRO A 77 -8.80 13.12 22.41
N ASP A 78 -9.55 12.16 21.85
CA ASP A 78 -9.08 11.20 20.84
C ASP A 78 -9.47 11.63 19.40
N ALA A 79 -10.16 12.77 19.24
CA ALA A 79 -10.44 13.32 17.92
C ALA A 79 -9.13 13.63 17.17
N ASN A 80 -9.14 13.48 15.85
CA ASN A 80 -8.02 13.82 14.99
C ASN A 80 -8.47 14.84 13.95
N TYR A 81 -7.89 16.03 13.99
CA TYR A 81 -8.11 17.10 13.04
C TYR A 81 -6.92 17.14 12.09
N GLY A 82 -7.16 16.89 10.80
CA GLY A 82 -6.14 16.91 9.77
C GLY A 82 -6.37 17.99 8.73
N LEU A 83 -5.27 18.58 8.27
CA LEU A 83 -5.20 19.53 7.17
C LEU A 83 -3.98 19.17 6.32
N ALA A 84 -4.15 19.08 5.00
CA ALA A 84 -3.06 19.08 4.04
C ALA A 84 -3.33 20.11 2.92
N GLN A 85 -2.27 20.78 2.46
CA GLN A 85 -2.37 21.78 1.41
C GLN A 85 -1.06 21.87 0.63
N CYS A 86 -1.15 21.84 -0.69
CA CYS A 86 -0.04 22.19 -1.57
C CYS A 86 0.03 23.69 -1.77
N TYR A 87 1.21 24.20 -2.08
CA TYR A 87 1.35 25.59 -2.52
C TYR A 87 0.68 25.74 -3.89
N ASP A 88 -0.03 26.85 -4.10
CA ASP A 88 -0.93 26.99 -5.25
C ASP A 88 -0.20 27.07 -6.62
N ASP A 89 1.13 27.05 -6.66
CA ASP A 89 1.89 26.87 -7.90
C ASP A 89 2.22 25.41 -8.24
N LEU A 90 1.90 24.43 -7.38
CA LEU A 90 2.05 23.01 -7.72
C LEU A 90 0.94 22.56 -8.69
N SER A 91 1.32 21.72 -9.66
CA SER A 91 0.33 20.98 -10.44
C SER A 91 -0.41 19.97 -9.54
N LEU A 92 -1.62 19.55 -9.93
CA LEU A 92 -2.35 18.54 -9.15
C LEU A 92 -1.59 17.21 -9.05
N SER A 93 -0.85 16.82 -10.10
CA SER A 93 -0.01 15.62 -10.08
C SER A 93 1.13 15.74 -9.08
N ASP A 94 1.85 16.87 -9.10
CA ASP A 94 2.96 17.14 -8.18
C ASP A 94 2.47 17.24 -6.74
N CYS A 95 1.29 17.83 -6.56
CA CYS A 95 0.65 17.97 -5.26
C CYS A 95 0.32 16.61 -4.62
N VAL A 96 -0.19 15.65 -5.40
CA VAL A 96 -0.49 14.30 -4.90
C VAL A 96 0.80 13.59 -4.48
N LEU A 97 1.90 13.76 -5.21
CA LEU A 97 3.21 13.20 -4.85
C LEU A 97 3.76 13.85 -3.57
N CYS A 98 3.67 15.19 -3.46
CA CYS A 98 4.09 15.92 -2.26
C CYS A 98 3.30 15.49 -1.02
N TYR A 99 1.97 15.32 -1.16
CA TYR A 99 1.12 14.80 -0.09
C TYR A 99 1.49 13.37 0.34
N ALA A 100 1.76 12.49 -0.63
CA ALA A 100 2.15 11.11 -0.34
C ALA A 100 3.41 11.05 0.53
N GLU A 101 4.39 11.92 0.26
CA GLU A 101 5.61 12.03 1.08
C GLU A 101 5.32 12.52 2.50
N MET A 102 4.49 13.55 2.68
CA MET A 102 4.13 14.01 4.04
C MET A 102 3.44 12.92 4.85
N ARG A 103 2.59 12.11 4.21
CA ARG A 103 1.85 11.00 4.84
C ARG A 103 2.77 9.91 5.39
N THR A 104 3.94 9.69 4.79
CA THR A 104 4.92 8.68 5.28
C THR A 104 5.77 9.19 6.43
N ILE A 105 6.00 10.51 6.52
CA ILE A 105 6.90 11.12 7.51
C ILE A 105 6.16 11.51 8.80
N LEU A 106 4.97 12.11 8.70
CA LEU A 106 4.25 12.63 9.87
C LEU A 106 4.00 11.58 10.99
N PRO A 107 3.80 10.28 10.71
CA PRO A 107 3.68 9.25 11.75
C PRO A 107 4.88 9.16 12.71
N GLN A 108 6.05 9.70 12.35
CA GLN A 108 7.20 9.81 13.26
C GLN A 108 6.91 10.67 14.49
N CYS A 109 5.84 11.47 14.49
CA CYS A 109 5.44 12.26 15.65
C CYS A 109 4.69 11.47 16.72
N PHE A 110 4.21 10.26 16.46
CA PHE A 110 3.58 9.43 17.50
C PHE A 110 4.64 8.99 18.54
N PRO A 111 4.32 8.96 19.84
CA PRO A 111 3.02 9.14 20.48
C PRO A 111 2.79 10.58 21.00
N ASN A 112 2.96 11.60 20.15
CA ASN A 112 2.47 12.94 20.45
C ASN A 112 1.12 13.20 19.78
N ASN A 113 0.32 14.06 20.42
CA ASN A 113 -1.05 14.43 20.04
C ASN A 113 -1.18 15.22 18.72
N GLY A 114 -0.13 15.28 17.91
CA GLY A 114 -0.14 16.00 16.66
C GLY A 114 1.26 16.25 16.10
N GLY A 115 1.26 16.88 14.93
CA GLY A 115 2.48 17.27 14.23
C GLY A 115 2.19 18.24 13.09
N ARG A 116 3.24 18.93 12.65
CA ARG A 116 3.26 19.81 11.48
C ARG A 116 4.47 19.43 10.64
N ILE A 117 4.28 19.26 9.34
CA ILE A 117 5.35 19.03 8.39
C ILE A 117 5.27 20.05 7.28
N PHE A 118 6.44 20.63 6.97
CA PHE A 118 6.64 21.56 5.87
C PHE A 118 7.59 20.92 4.88
N LEU A 119 7.12 20.67 3.66
CA LEU A 119 7.95 20.38 2.49
C LEU A 119 8.01 21.63 1.61
N ASP A 120 8.96 21.67 0.68
CA ASP A 120 9.12 22.82 -0.23
C ASP A 120 7.95 23.05 -1.20
N GLY A 121 7.05 22.08 -1.34
CA GLY A 121 5.84 22.16 -2.16
C GLY A 121 4.52 22.06 -1.39
N CYS A 122 4.51 21.61 -0.14
CA CYS A 122 3.27 21.32 0.57
C CYS A 122 3.42 21.30 2.09
N PHE A 123 2.28 21.39 2.77
CA PHE A 123 2.17 21.45 4.22
C PHE A 123 1.09 20.49 4.73
N MET A 124 1.34 19.87 5.88
CA MET A 124 0.35 19.06 6.58
C MET A 124 0.42 19.29 8.08
N ARG A 125 -0.76 19.35 8.71
CA ARG A 125 -0.92 19.50 10.15
C ARG A 125 -1.97 18.53 10.65
N VAL A 126 -1.63 17.84 11.74
CA VAL A 126 -2.56 17.02 12.52
C VAL A 126 -2.51 17.46 13.98
N GLN A 127 -3.67 17.54 14.63
CA GLN A 127 -3.80 17.82 16.06
C GLN A 127 -5.03 17.10 16.64
N ASN A 128 -5.08 16.99 17.97
CA ASN A 128 -6.28 16.50 18.68
C ASN A 128 -7.33 17.58 18.99
N TYR A 129 -7.19 18.77 18.41
CA TYR A 129 -8.09 19.90 18.61
C TYR A 129 -8.27 20.68 17.31
N SER A 130 -9.37 21.44 17.21
CA SER A 130 -9.61 22.30 16.03
C SER A 130 -8.66 23.48 16.01
N PHE A 131 -7.91 23.64 14.92
CA PHE A 131 -6.97 24.74 14.70
C PHE A 131 -7.40 25.67 13.56
N ASP A 132 -8.69 25.69 13.24
CA ASP A 132 -9.22 26.65 12.27
C ASP A 132 -8.96 28.08 12.76
N GLN A 133 -8.62 28.99 11.84
CA GLN A 133 -8.28 30.38 12.14
C GLN A 133 -7.01 30.62 12.98
N GLU A 134 -6.28 29.58 13.39
CA GLU A 134 -4.98 29.76 14.05
C GLU A 134 -3.92 30.27 13.07
N TYR A 135 -3.59 31.56 13.16
CA TYR A 135 -2.65 32.20 12.25
C TYR A 135 -1.23 32.34 12.80
N ALA A 136 -1.04 32.19 14.11
CA ALA A 136 0.25 32.31 14.79
C ALA A 136 0.38 31.25 15.90
N GLY A 137 1.59 30.87 16.24
CA GLY A 137 1.86 29.90 17.31
C GLY A 137 3.28 29.98 17.88
N PRO A 138 3.54 29.31 19.01
CA PRO A 138 4.77 29.47 19.78
C PRO A 138 6.00 28.83 19.12
N ILE A 139 5.80 27.97 18.12
CA ILE A 139 6.86 27.26 17.39
C ILE A 139 7.10 27.84 15.98
N ASP A 140 6.49 28.99 15.69
CA ASP A 140 6.69 29.73 14.45
C ASP A 140 8.16 30.17 14.34
N THR A 141 8.78 29.96 13.18
CA THR A 141 10.22 30.14 13.01
C THR A 141 10.59 30.50 11.59
N ALA A 142 11.68 31.25 11.43
CA ALA A 142 12.40 31.38 10.16
C ALA A 142 13.52 30.32 10.07
N VAL A 143 13.80 29.87 8.85
CA VAL A 143 14.94 29.02 8.50
C VAL A 143 15.67 29.73 7.37
N CYS A 144 16.87 30.20 7.66
CA CYS A 144 17.75 30.85 6.69
C CYS A 144 18.76 29.85 6.15
N ASP A 145 19.16 29.99 4.89
CA ASP A 145 20.22 29.16 4.31
C ASP A 145 21.61 29.56 4.85
N ASN A 146 22.62 28.71 4.61
CA ASN A 146 24.01 28.92 5.02
C ASN A 146 24.90 29.56 3.93
N ARG A 147 24.31 29.96 2.78
CA ARG A 147 25.04 30.65 1.69
C ARG A 147 24.82 32.15 1.76
N THR A 148 25.86 32.89 2.16
CA THR A 148 25.76 34.34 2.31
C THR A 148 25.88 35.03 0.95
N GLN A 149 24.85 35.79 0.55
CA GLN A 149 24.86 36.63 -0.65
C GLN A 149 25.34 38.04 -0.29
N LYS A 150 26.58 38.40 -0.62
CA LYS A 150 27.15 39.73 -0.26
C LYS A 150 26.57 40.90 -1.06
N SER A 151 25.77 40.64 -2.11
CA SER A 151 25.22 41.70 -2.99
C SER A 151 24.06 42.45 -2.30
N SER A 152 24.27 43.73 -1.99
CA SER A 152 23.21 44.62 -1.49
C SER A 152 22.07 44.78 -2.51
N ALA A 153 22.36 44.62 -3.80
CA ALA A 153 21.35 44.68 -4.86
C ALA A 153 20.34 43.53 -4.74
N PHE A 154 20.80 42.30 -4.47
CA PHE A 154 19.90 41.16 -4.25
C PHE A 154 19.05 41.37 -3.00
N GLN A 155 19.64 41.85 -1.90
CA GLN A 155 18.90 42.10 -0.66
C GLN A 155 17.75 43.10 -0.86
N ASN A 156 17.98 44.15 -1.66
CA ASN A 156 16.95 45.12 -2.01
C ASN A 156 15.84 44.50 -2.86
N SER A 157 16.20 43.72 -3.90
CA SER A 157 15.23 43.01 -4.74
C SER A 157 14.43 41.97 -3.94
N ALA A 158 15.08 41.25 -3.01
CA ALA A 158 14.42 40.29 -2.12
C ALA A 158 13.45 40.98 -1.15
N ARG A 159 13.84 42.10 -0.53
CA ARG A 159 12.93 42.93 0.29
C ARG A 159 11.69 43.34 -0.49
N GLN A 160 11.90 43.86 -1.70
CA GLN A 160 10.81 44.29 -2.56
C GLN A 160 9.91 43.12 -2.97
N ALA A 161 10.49 41.98 -3.37
CA ALA A 161 9.73 40.80 -3.78
C ALA A 161 8.89 40.23 -2.62
N VAL A 162 9.45 40.19 -1.40
CA VAL A 162 8.73 39.74 -0.19
C VAL A 162 7.53 40.63 0.08
N VAL A 163 7.71 41.95 0.08
CA VAL A 163 6.62 42.91 0.30
C VAL A 163 5.54 42.77 -0.78
N GLN A 164 5.93 42.61 -2.06
CA GLN A 164 4.98 42.43 -3.16
C GLN A 164 4.14 41.15 -2.99
N ALA A 165 4.76 40.00 -2.74
CA ALA A 165 4.03 38.74 -2.57
C ALA A 165 3.13 38.76 -1.32
N VAL A 166 3.65 39.21 -0.18
CA VAL A 166 2.90 39.28 1.08
C VAL A 166 1.71 40.23 1.01
N SER A 167 1.83 41.36 0.30
CA SER A 167 0.73 42.31 0.15
C SER A 167 -0.36 41.82 -0.82
N ALA A 168 0.02 41.04 -1.83
CA ALA A 168 -0.91 40.51 -2.83
C ALA A 168 -1.68 39.27 -2.35
N ALA A 169 -1.02 38.35 -1.63
CA ALA A 169 -1.58 37.04 -1.29
C ALA A 169 -2.96 37.08 -0.58
N PRO A 170 -3.22 37.95 0.42
CA PRO A 170 -4.53 38.00 1.08
C PRO A 170 -5.70 38.33 0.16
N ASN A 171 -5.45 39.00 -0.98
CA ASN A 171 -6.47 39.37 -1.96
C ASN A 171 -6.54 38.39 -3.14
N ASN A 172 -5.69 37.35 -3.15
CA ASN A 172 -5.59 36.36 -4.21
C ASN A 172 -5.67 34.94 -3.62
N ASN A 173 -6.76 34.67 -2.89
CA ASN A 173 -7.04 33.38 -2.23
C ASN A 173 -5.95 32.90 -1.27
N GLY A 174 -5.20 33.83 -0.67
CA GLY A 174 -4.13 33.51 0.27
C GLY A 174 -2.81 33.14 -0.40
N PHE A 175 -2.68 33.28 -1.72
CA PHE A 175 -1.45 32.94 -2.44
C PHE A 175 -0.96 34.07 -3.35
N ALA A 176 0.34 34.31 -3.35
CA ALA A 176 0.97 35.14 -4.37
C ALA A 176 2.44 34.79 -4.53
N ARG A 177 2.98 35.23 -5.67
CA ARG A 177 4.39 35.10 -6.00
C ARG A 177 4.91 36.42 -6.55
N ALA A 178 6.20 36.66 -6.37
CA ALA A 178 6.87 37.84 -6.92
C ALA A 178 8.21 37.43 -7.53
N GLN A 179 8.57 38.13 -8.61
CA GLN A 179 9.88 38.06 -9.23
C GLN A 179 10.37 39.49 -9.40
N VAL A 180 11.44 39.85 -8.72
CA VAL A 180 12.03 41.19 -8.82
C VAL A 180 13.45 41.07 -9.36
N PRO A 181 13.76 41.66 -10.54
CA PRO A 181 15.09 41.64 -11.11
C PRO A 181 16.13 42.29 -10.19
N VAL A 182 17.35 41.75 -10.19
CA VAL A 182 18.49 42.36 -9.49
C VAL A 182 19.21 43.31 -10.44
N SER A 183 19.33 44.58 -10.05
CA SER A 183 19.88 45.63 -10.92
C SER A 183 21.26 45.25 -11.50
N ARG A 184 21.43 45.45 -12.81
CA ARG A 184 22.67 45.19 -13.57
C ARG A 184 23.10 43.71 -13.62
N THR A 185 22.18 42.78 -13.38
CA THR A 185 22.40 41.34 -13.54
C THR A 185 21.22 40.71 -14.26
N ASN A 186 21.37 39.46 -14.72
CA ASN A 186 20.25 38.65 -15.23
C ASN A 186 19.55 37.84 -14.13
N GLU A 187 19.88 38.11 -12.87
CA GLU A 187 19.33 37.40 -11.71
C GLU A 187 18.04 38.08 -11.23
N SER A 188 17.25 37.35 -10.45
CA SER A 188 16.03 37.87 -9.83
C SER A 188 15.89 37.29 -8.43
N ALA A 189 15.23 38.03 -7.55
CA ALA A 189 14.72 37.48 -6.31
C ALA A 189 13.34 36.87 -6.57
N TYR A 190 13.18 35.60 -6.24
CA TYR A 190 11.94 34.85 -6.38
C TYR A 190 11.29 34.67 -5.02
N VAL A 191 9.99 34.91 -4.93
CA VAL A 191 9.23 34.79 -3.68
C VAL A 191 7.91 34.08 -3.91
N LEU A 192 7.54 33.25 -2.95
CA LEU A 192 6.23 32.63 -2.80
C LEU A 192 5.69 32.92 -1.41
N ALA A 193 4.43 33.35 -1.32
CA ALA A 193 3.70 33.54 -0.07
C ALA A 193 2.37 32.78 -0.14
N ASN A 194 2.08 31.96 0.86
CA ASN A 194 0.92 31.09 0.90
C ASN A 194 0.29 31.05 2.31
N CYS A 195 -1.02 31.25 2.40
CA CYS A 195 -1.82 31.07 3.61
C CYS A 195 -2.54 29.71 3.59
N TRP A 196 -2.75 29.14 4.77
CA TRP A 196 -3.62 27.97 4.89
C TRP A 196 -5.07 28.39 4.68
N ARG A 197 -5.81 27.63 3.88
CA ARG A 197 -7.20 27.95 3.50
C ARG A 197 -8.19 27.86 4.68
N THR A 198 -7.74 27.39 5.84
CA THR A 198 -8.48 27.43 7.11
C THR A 198 -8.49 28.81 7.76
N LEU A 199 -7.77 29.80 7.20
CA LEU A 199 -7.74 31.18 7.69
C LEU A 199 -8.71 32.09 6.93
N SER A 200 -9.24 33.08 7.65
CA SER A 200 -9.89 34.25 7.08
C SER A 200 -8.87 35.20 6.45
N ALA A 201 -9.34 36.13 5.61
CA ALA A 201 -8.47 37.10 4.95
C ALA A 201 -7.69 38.00 5.94
N SER A 202 -8.29 38.35 7.09
CA SER A 202 -7.61 39.13 8.15
C SER A 202 -6.53 38.31 8.85
N SER A 203 -6.84 37.06 9.22
CA SER A 203 -5.87 36.13 9.82
C SER A 203 -4.71 35.81 8.87
N CYS A 204 -4.99 35.60 7.58
CA CYS A 204 -3.98 35.43 6.55
C CYS A 204 -3.06 36.66 6.44
N ARG A 205 -3.64 37.87 6.42
CA ARG A 205 -2.87 39.12 6.38
C ARG A 205 -1.97 39.27 7.61
N ALA A 206 -2.47 38.99 8.81
CA ALA A 206 -1.69 39.05 10.04
C ALA A 206 -0.53 38.04 10.03
N CYS A 207 -0.78 36.79 9.60
CA CYS A 207 0.28 35.79 9.48
C CYS A 207 1.38 36.21 8.51
N LEU A 208 1.01 36.69 7.31
CA LEU A 208 1.97 37.08 6.29
C LEU A 208 2.75 38.34 6.65
N GLN A 209 2.15 39.28 7.40
CA GLN A 209 2.86 40.44 7.95
C GLN A 209 3.90 40.02 9.01
N ASN A 210 3.57 39.08 9.89
CA ASN A 210 4.55 38.51 10.82
C ASN A 210 5.66 37.75 10.05
N ALA A 211 5.27 36.98 9.04
CA ALA A 211 6.22 36.25 8.21
C ALA A 211 7.17 37.19 7.43
N SER A 212 6.68 38.32 6.94
CA SER A 212 7.53 39.31 6.26
C SER A 212 8.55 39.94 7.21
N ALA A 213 8.15 40.30 8.43
CA ALA A 213 9.07 40.82 9.43
C ALA A 213 10.17 39.81 9.78
N SER A 214 9.80 38.54 9.97
CA SER A 214 10.72 37.45 10.32
C SER A 214 11.67 37.09 9.17
N ILE A 215 11.15 36.90 7.95
CA ILE A 215 11.93 36.44 6.80
C ILE A 215 12.97 37.46 6.35
N LEU A 216 12.70 38.76 6.52
CA LEU A 216 13.66 39.81 6.18
C LEU A 216 14.85 39.85 7.14
N GLY A 217 14.75 39.22 8.31
CA GLY A 217 15.87 38.96 9.21
C GLY A 217 16.84 37.90 8.67
N CYS A 218 16.42 37.07 7.70
CA CYS A 218 17.33 36.14 7.02
C CYS A 218 18.24 36.82 5.99
N LEU A 219 18.08 38.10 5.68
CA LEU A 219 19.06 38.77 4.82
C LEU A 219 20.35 38.98 5.63
N PRO A 220 21.54 38.67 5.08
CA PRO A 220 21.85 38.59 3.64
C PRO A 220 22.00 37.17 3.06
N TRP A 221 21.33 36.15 3.61
CA TRP A 221 21.37 34.80 3.05
C TRP A 221 20.69 34.76 1.66
N SER A 222 21.12 33.83 0.81
CA SER A 222 20.58 33.66 -0.56
C SER A 222 19.14 33.15 -0.56
N GLU A 223 18.71 32.53 0.54
CA GLU A 223 17.41 31.91 0.70
C GLU A 223 16.94 31.98 2.15
N GLY A 224 15.62 32.10 2.32
CA GLY A 224 14.97 32.05 3.61
C GLY A 224 13.55 31.50 3.49
N ARG A 225 13.12 30.79 4.53
CA ARG A 225 11.76 30.25 4.68
C ARG A 225 11.18 30.67 6.02
N VAL A 226 9.89 30.97 6.06
CA VAL A 226 9.14 31.15 7.30
C VAL A 226 8.07 30.08 7.39
N LEU A 227 8.07 29.38 8.53
CA LEU A 227 7.23 28.23 8.83
C LEU A 227 6.25 28.62 9.94
N ASN A 228 5.27 29.46 9.59
CA ASN A 228 4.29 29.92 10.57
C ASN A 228 3.11 28.96 10.66
N THR A 229 2.42 29.03 11.79
CA THR A 229 1.22 28.25 12.09
C THR A 229 0.15 28.41 11.01
N GLY A 230 0.02 29.63 10.46
CA GLY A 230 -1.00 29.99 9.48
C GLY A 230 -0.55 30.16 8.03
N CYS A 231 0.75 30.22 7.76
CA CYS A 231 1.26 30.61 6.45
C CYS A 231 2.73 30.20 6.25
N PHE A 232 3.13 30.19 4.99
CA PHE A 232 4.48 29.90 4.55
C PHE A 232 4.96 31.00 3.60
N VAL A 233 6.20 31.43 3.76
CA VAL A 233 6.87 32.37 2.84
C VAL A 233 8.27 31.86 2.54
N ARG A 234 8.66 31.85 1.28
CA ARG A 234 10.03 31.54 0.84
C ARG A 234 10.53 32.63 -0.10
N TYR A 235 11.78 33.06 0.08
CA TYR A 235 12.53 33.76 -0.97
C TYR A 235 13.77 32.96 -1.36
N SER A 236 14.22 33.10 -2.60
CA SER A 236 15.48 32.52 -3.08
C SER A 236 16.04 33.33 -4.25
N GLU A 237 17.36 33.24 -4.44
CA GLU A 237 18.04 33.69 -5.66
C GLU A 237 17.84 32.73 -6.84
N THR A 238 17.58 31.45 -6.56
CA THR A 238 17.31 30.44 -7.57
C THR A 238 15.81 30.36 -7.84
N ASN A 239 15.42 30.29 -9.11
CA ASN A 239 14.01 30.17 -9.47
C ASN A 239 13.45 28.80 -9.05
N PHE A 240 12.62 28.80 -7.99
CA PHE A 240 11.89 27.62 -7.51
C PHE A 240 10.39 27.66 -7.86
N LEU A 241 9.95 28.71 -8.56
CA LEU A 241 8.53 28.90 -8.89
C LEU A 241 8.16 28.05 -10.11
N ASN A 242 7.05 27.32 -9.99
CA ASN A 242 6.53 26.57 -11.13
C ASN A 242 6.00 27.52 -12.23
N PRO A 243 6.14 27.16 -13.51
CA PRO A 243 5.63 27.96 -14.62
C PRO A 243 4.10 28.05 -14.57
N ILE A 244 3.54 29.26 -14.72
CA ILE A 244 2.09 29.40 -14.88
C ILE A 244 1.71 28.79 -16.24
N PRO A 245 0.66 27.96 -16.33
CA PRO A 245 0.06 27.63 -17.60
C PRO A 245 -0.43 28.94 -18.26
N ARG A 246 0.36 29.47 -19.20
CA ARG A 246 -0.07 30.63 -20.00
C ARG A 246 -1.36 30.22 -20.70
N ASN A 247 -2.46 30.93 -20.45
CA ASN A 247 -3.65 30.86 -21.29
C ASN A 247 -3.26 31.31 -22.69
N GLY A 248 -2.85 30.34 -23.52
CA GLY A 248 -2.20 30.57 -24.79
C GLY A 248 -3.14 31.16 -25.82
N SER A 249 -2.64 32.21 -26.49
CA SER A 249 -3.01 32.67 -27.82
C SER A 249 -3.56 31.54 -28.72
N SER A 250 -4.61 31.85 -29.49
CA SER A 250 -5.34 30.93 -30.37
C SER A 250 -4.44 30.08 -31.29
N ARG A 251 -3.24 30.58 -31.61
CA ARG A 251 -2.24 29.87 -32.41
C ARG A 251 -1.65 28.64 -31.72
N GLY A 252 -1.45 28.70 -30.39
CA GLY A 252 -0.99 27.58 -29.57
C GLY A 252 -2.06 26.51 -29.36
N LYS A 253 -3.34 26.89 -29.26
CA LYS A 253 -4.47 25.95 -29.25
C LYS A 253 -4.60 25.18 -30.55
N VAL A 254 -4.45 25.85 -31.70
CA VAL A 254 -4.54 25.18 -33.02
C VAL A 254 -3.37 24.23 -33.22
N ILE A 255 -2.15 24.65 -32.90
CA ILE A 255 -0.97 23.75 -32.97
C ILE A 255 -1.12 22.59 -31.99
N GLY A 256 -1.59 22.85 -30.76
CA GLY A 256 -1.84 21.81 -29.76
C GLY A 256 -2.94 20.82 -30.17
N ILE A 257 -4.00 21.26 -30.86
CA ILE A 257 -5.05 20.39 -31.40
C ILE A 257 -4.53 19.57 -32.58
N VAL A 258 -3.77 20.17 -33.49
CA VAL A 258 -3.22 19.44 -34.64
C VAL A 258 -2.19 18.41 -34.20
N VAL A 259 -1.32 18.76 -33.25
CA VAL A 259 -0.34 17.83 -32.68
C VAL A 259 -1.03 16.76 -31.85
N SER A 260 -2.05 17.08 -31.03
CA SER A 260 -2.77 16.06 -30.26
C SER A 260 -3.58 15.10 -31.14
N VAL A 261 -4.19 15.60 -32.22
CA VAL A 261 -4.90 14.76 -33.20
C VAL A 261 -3.92 13.90 -33.99
N ALA A 262 -2.80 14.45 -34.45
CA ALA A 262 -1.78 13.66 -35.15
C ALA A 262 -1.15 12.60 -34.23
N SER A 263 -0.91 12.95 -32.96
CA SER A 263 -0.40 12.02 -31.94
C SER A 263 -1.41 10.93 -31.61
N ALA A 264 -2.69 11.28 -31.46
CA ALA A 264 -3.77 10.32 -31.22
C ALA A 264 -3.94 9.38 -32.41
N VAL A 265 -3.89 9.88 -33.64
CA VAL A 265 -3.95 9.06 -34.85
C VAL A 265 -2.73 8.13 -34.93
N LEU A 266 -1.52 8.62 -34.63
CA LEU A 266 -0.32 7.80 -34.61
C LEU A 266 -0.39 6.74 -33.51
N VAL A 267 -0.87 7.07 -32.31
CA VAL A 267 -1.10 6.13 -31.20
C VAL A 267 -2.19 5.12 -31.56
N LEU A 268 -3.22 5.50 -32.31
CA LEU A 268 -4.24 4.58 -32.81
C LEU A 268 -3.69 3.66 -33.90
N ILE A 269 -2.83 4.15 -34.80
CA ILE A 269 -2.18 3.33 -35.82
C ILE A 269 -1.18 2.37 -35.18
N VAL A 270 -0.30 2.87 -34.30
CA VAL A 270 0.64 2.04 -33.53
C VAL A 270 -0.11 1.09 -32.62
N GLY A 271 -1.19 1.53 -31.98
CA GLY A 271 -2.08 0.71 -31.17
C GLY A 271 -2.87 -0.32 -31.99
N ALA A 272 -3.18 -0.04 -33.25
CA ALA A 272 -3.79 -0.99 -34.18
C ALA A 272 -2.76 -1.96 -34.76
N VAL A 273 -1.50 -1.54 -34.97
CA VAL A 273 -0.39 -2.39 -35.43
C VAL A 273 0.10 -3.27 -34.29
N ILE A 274 0.34 -2.72 -33.11
CA ILE A 274 0.58 -3.47 -31.87
C ILE A 274 -0.66 -4.29 -31.54
N GLY A 275 -1.86 -3.76 -31.73
CA GLY A 275 -3.11 -4.48 -31.54
C GLY A 275 -3.25 -5.65 -32.50
N PHE A 276 -2.85 -5.51 -33.76
CA PHE A 276 -2.84 -6.57 -34.77
C PHE A 276 -1.70 -7.55 -34.55
N TYR A 277 -0.54 -7.08 -34.10
CA TYR A 277 0.62 -7.90 -33.76
C TYR A 277 0.37 -8.69 -32.47
N ILE A 278 -0.19 -8.06 -31.44
CA ILE A 278 -0.70 -8.68 -30.20
C ILE A 278 -1.95 -9.50 -30.51
N TRP A 279 -2.80 -9.17 -31.47
CA TRP A 279 -3.96 -9.99 -31.81
C TRP A 279 -3.56 -11.21 -32.62
N ASN A 280 -2.58 -11.12 -33.53
CA ASN A 280 -1.96 -12.28 -34.17
C ASN A 280 -1.13 -13.09 -33.16
N HIS A 281 -0.34 -12.44 -32.30
CA HIS A 281 0.45 -13.10 -31.26
C HIS A 281 -0.42 -13.64 -30.13
N LYS A 282 -1.54 -13.01 -29.74
CA LYS A 282 -2.57 -13.49 -28.80
C LYS A 282 -3.63 -14.36 -29.46
N THR A 283 -3.77 -14.43 -30.77
CA THR A 283 -4.54 -15.52 -31.39
C THR A 283 -3.66 -16.75 -31.48
N ILE A 284 -2.36 -16.59 -31.72
CA ILE A 284 -1.35 -17.65 -31.62
C ILE A 284 -1.10 -18.06 -30.15
N GLU A 285 -1.08 -17.13 -29.20
CA GLU A 285 -0.93 -17.35 -27.74
C GLU A 285 -2.27 -17.63 -27.05
N LYS A 286 -3.44 -17.20 -27.51
CA LYS A 286 -4.72 -17.77 -27.00
C LYS A 286 -4.93 -19.16 -27.58
N LYS A 287 -4.49 -19.42 -28.83
CA LYS A 287 -4.38 -20.80 -29.36
C LYS A 287 -3.25 -21.61 -28.73
N ARG A 288 -2.24 -21.02 -28.07
CA ARG A 288 -1.15 -21.74 -27.36
C ARG A 288 -1.28 -21.77 -25.84
N LYS A 289 -1.88 -20.77 -25.20
CA LYS A 289 -2.00 -20.54 -23.74
C LYS A 289 -3.44 -20.74 -23.26
N GLY A 290 -4.43 -20.34 -24.06
CA GLY A 290 -5.81 -20.81 -23.90
C GLY A 290 -5.95 -22.28 -24.29
N SER A 291 -5.19 -22.75 -25.29
CA SER A 291 -4.96 -24.19 -25.48
C SER A 291 -4.12 -24.73 -24.33
N SER A 292 -2.88 -24.28 -24.06
CA SER A 292 -2.06 -24.87 -22.98
C SER A 292 -2.73 -24.92 -21.60
N ASP A 293 -3.35 -23.86 -21.08
CA ASP A 293 -3.96 -23.89 -19.73
C ASP A 293 -5.29 -24.65 -19.73
N ALA A 294 -6.10 -24.55 -20.78
CA ALA A 294 -7.29 -25.39 -20.92
C ALA A 294 -6.94 -26.83 -21.28
N GLU A 295 -5.79 -27.11 -21.89
CA GLU A 295 -5.27 -28.43 -22.30
C GLU A 295 -4.51 -29.07 -21.14
N LYS A 296 -3.85 -28.29 -20.26
CA LYS A 296 -3.34 -28.73 -18.95
C LYS A 296 -4.51 -29.02 -18.02
N LEU A 297 -5.53 -28.16 -17.98
CA LEU A 297 -6.79 -28.38 -17.26
C LEU A 297 -7.58 -29.56 -17.83
N VAL A 298 -7.70 -29.69 -19.15
CA VAL A 298 -8.33 -30.83 -19.80
C VAL A 298 -7.50 -32.09 -19.56
N ARG A 299 -6.17 -32.03 -19.44
CA ARG A 299 -5.31 -33.16 -19.01
C ARG A 299 -5.50 -33.50 -17.51
N THR A 300 -5.60 -32.51 -16.62
CA THR A 300 -5.87 -32.73 -15.18
C THR A 300 -7.31 -33.17 -14.90
N LEU A 301 -8.28 -32.76 -15.74
CA LEU A 301 -9.68 -33.19 -15.70
C LEU A 301 -9.91 -34.52 -16.47
N HIS A 302 -9.07 -34.86 -17.47
CA HIS A 302 -9.01 -36.18 -18.10
C HIS A 302 -8.20 -37.19 -17.31
N ASP A 303 -7.36 -36.75 -16.37
CA ASP A 303 -6.79 -37.62 -15.38
C ASP A 303 -7.93 -38.09 -14.48
N SER A 304 -8.48 -39.24 -14.84
CA SER A 304 -9.65 -39.89 -14.21
C SER A 304 -9.51 -40.09 -12.69
N SER A 305 -8.31 -39.87 -12.14
CA SER A 305 -8.00 -40.02 -10.72
C SER A 305 -8.44 -38.84 -9.84
N LEU A 306 -8.56 -37.61 -10.36
CA LEU A 306 -8.84 -36.40 -9.57
C LEU A 306 -10.27 -35.84 -9.73
N ASN A 307 -11.11 -36.41 -10.60
CA ASN A 307 -12.44 -35.89 -10.91
C ASN A 307 -13.55 -36.71 -10.25
N PHE A 308 -14.15 -36.18 -9.18
CA PHE A 308 -15.27 -36.80 -8.49
C PHE A 308 -16.60 -36.35 -9.11
N LYS A 309 -17.55 -37.28 -9.27
CA LYS A 309 -18.93 -36.91 -9.60
C LYS A 309 -19.56 -36.19 -8.41
N TYR A 310 -20.24 -35.08 -8.66
CA TYR A 310 -20.95 -34.31 -7.62
C TYR A 310 -21.89 -35.21 -6.80
N SER A 311 -22.69 -36.05 -7.45
CA SER A 311 -23.63 -36.96 -6.78
C SER A 311 -22.94 -37.99 -5.88
N THR A 312 -21.67 -38.34 -6.15
CA THR A 312 -20.88 -39.20 -5.26
C THR A 312 -20.53 -38.46 -3.98
N LEU A 313 -20.11 -37.19 -4.08
CA LEU A 313 -19.74 -36.38 -2.92
C LEU A 313 -20.96 -35.94 -2.09
N GLU A 314 -22.07 -35.64 -2.76
CA GLU A 314 -23.35 -35.37 -2.11
C GLU A 314 -23.79 -36.58 -1.28
N LYS A 315 -23.77 -37.79 -1.84
CA LYS A 315 -24.06 -39.02 -1.08
C LYS A 315 -23.07 -39.27 0.05
N ALA A 316 -21.77 -39.11 -0.22
CA ALA A 316 -20.72 -39.32 0.77
C ALA A 316 -20.85 -38.42 2.00
N THR A 317 -21.41 -37.22 1.82
CA THR A 317 -21.64 -36.22 2.88
C THR A 317 -23.06 -36.27 3.47
N ALA A 318 -23.87 -37.28 3.11
CA ALA A 318 -25.29 -37.36 3.45
C ALA A 318 -26.08 -36.09 3.04
N SER A 319 -25.87 -35.64 1.80
CA SER A 319 -26.44 -34.40 1.25
C SER A 319 -26.00 -33.15 2.00
N PHE A 320 -24.72 -33.08 2.38
CA PHE A 320 -24.14 -31.99 3.15
C PHE A 320 -24.85 -31.76 4.49
N ASP A 321 -25.17 -32.84 5.20
CA ASP A 321 -25.80 -32.80 6.52
C ASP A 321 -24.96 -31.96 7.49
N GLU A 322 -25.61 -31.10 8.28
CA GLU A 322 -24.92 -30.25 9.27
C GLU A 322 -24.22 -31.10 10.36
N ALA A 323 -24.67 -32.33 10.63
CA ALA A 323 -23.98 -33.27 11.51
C ALA A 323 -22.57 -33.64 11.00
N ASN A 324 -22.37 -33.58 9.68
CA ASN A 324 -21.07 -33.85 9.05
C ASN A 324 -20.19 -32.60 8.92
N LYS A 325 -20.65 -31.43 9.37
CA LYS A 325 -19.89 -30.18 9.22
C LYS A 325 -18.62 -30.19 10.09
N LEU A 326 -17.48 -29.95 9.44
CA LEU A 326 -16.18 -29.84 10.09
C LEU A 326 -15.83 -28.41 10.46
N GLY A 327 -16.24 -27.43 9.64
CA GLY A 327 -16.01 -26.00 9.86
C GLY A 327 -16.59 -25.14 8.74
N GLN A 328 -16.65 -23.83 8.97
CA GLN A 328 -17.13 -22.83 8.00
C GLN A 328 -16.29 -21.56 8.09
N GLY A 329 -15.91 -20.98 6.96
CA GLY A 329 -15.10 -19.76 6.88
C GLY A 329 -15.41 -18.93 5.63
N GLY A 330 -14.60 -17.89 5.37
CA GLY A 330 -14.81 -16.97 4.24
C GLY A 330 -14.76 -17.63 2.84
N PHE A 331 -14.14 -18.81 2.74
CA PHE A 331 -13.96 -19.55 1.50
C PHE A 331 -15.03 -20.64 1.27
N GLY A 332 -15.83 -20.99 2.27
CA GLY A 332 -16.80 -22.09 2.14
C GLY A 332 -17.11 -22.82 3.44
N THR A 333 -17.84 -23.92 3.31
CA THR A 333 -18.13 -24.87 4.38
C THR A 333 -17.45 -26.20 4.08
N VAL A 334 -16.84 -26.82 5.10
CA VAL A 334 -16.17 -28.12 4.97
C VAL A 334 -17.00 -29.19 5.66
N TYR A 335 -17.27 -30.29 4.97
CA TYR A 335 -18.01 -31.44 5.45
C TYR A 335 -17.14 -32.68 5.48
N LYS A 336 -17.34 -33.55 6.47
CA LYS A 336 -16.83 -34.92 6.47
C LYS A 336 -17.66 -35.73 5.48
N GLY A 337 -17.00 -36.57 4.69
CA GLY A 337 -17.66 -37.56 3.86
C GLY A 337 -17.01 -38.93 4.01
N VAL A 338 -17.77 -39.97 3.68
CA VAL A 338 -17.27 -41.35 3.57
C VAL A 338 -17.59 -41.84 2.17
N LEU A 339 -16.54 -42.14 1.39
CA LEU A 339 -16.69 -42.72 0.05
C LEU A 339 -17.21 -44.16 0.14
N GLN A 340 -17.71 -44.70 -0.97
CA GLN A 340 -18.27 -46.07 -1.02
C GLN A 340 -17.26 -47.16 -0.63
N ASP A 341 -15.97 -46.89 -0.81
CA ASP A 341 -14.87 -47.78 -0.44
C ASP A 341 -14.44 -47.63 1.03
N GLY A 342 -15.17 -46.82 1.82
CA GLY A 342 -14.90 -46.57 3.24
C GLY A 342 -13.86 -45.49 3.51
N ARG A 343 -13.25 -44.89 2.48
CA ARG A 343 -12.29 -43.79 2.68
C ARG A 343 -12.98 -42.55 3.21
N GLU A 344 -12.48 -42.04 4.34
CA GLU A 344 -12.92 -40.76 4.90
C GLU A 344 -12.27 -39.59 4.14
N ILE A 345 -13.08 -38.58 3.82
CA ILE A 345 -12.68 -37.40 3.06
C ILE A 345 -13.20 -36.12 3.71
N ALA A 346 -12.54 -35.00 3.42
CA ALA A 346 -13.04 -33.67 3.73
C ALA A 346 -13.46 -32.96 2.43
N VAL A 347 -14.73 -32.58 2.34
CA VAL A 347 -15.32 -31.93 1.16
C VAL A 347 -15.55 -30.46 1.47
N LYS A 348 -14.74 -29.59 0.85
CA LYS A 348 -14.89 -28.13 0.93
C LYS A 348 -15.85 -27.67 -0.16
N ARG A 349 -17.04 -27.24 0.26
CA ARG A 349 -18.09 -26.63 -0.55
C ARG A 349 -17.87 -25.11 -0.59
N LEU A 350 -17.51 -24.58 -1.75
CA LEU A 350 -17.24 -23.15 -1.90
C LEU A 350 -18.53 -22.35 -2.05
N PHE A 351 -18.64 -21.18 -1.41
CA PHE A 351 -19.83 -20.33 -1.52
C PHE A 351 -19.98 -19.74 -2.93
N TYR A 352 -21.10 -20.03 -3.60
CA TYR A 352 -21.42 -19.46 -4.89
C TYR A 352 -21.94 -18.02 -4.72
N ASN A 353 -21.09 -17.03 -5.00
CA ASN A 353 -21.54 -15.69 -5.41
C ASN A 353 -20.38 -14.92 -6.08
N ASN A 354 -20.59 -14.54 -7.35
CA ASN A 354 -19.78 -13.72 -8.26
C ASN A 354 -18.60 -14.35 -9.06
N LYS A 355 -18.43 -13.81 -10.27
CA LYS A 355 -17.39 -14.10 -11.29
C LYS A 355 -15.93 -14.09 -10.78
N HIS A 356 -15.66 -13.51 -9.61
CA HIS A 356 -14.31 -13.40 -9.06
C HIS A 356 -13.81 -14.68 -8.36
N ARG A 357 -14.69 -15.55 -7.86
CA ARG A 357 -14.29 -16.73 -7.05
C ARG A 357 -14.07 -18.03 -7.82
N ALA A 358 -14.49 -18.09 -9.09
CA ALA A 358 -14.04 -19.17 -9.97
C ALA A 358 -12.51 -19.17 -10.08
N GLY A 359 -11.90 -17.97 -10.12
CA GLY A 359 -10.46 -17.80 -10.10
C GLY A 359 -9.79 -18.38 -8.84
N ASP A 360 -10.39 -18.21 -7.66
CA ASP A 360 -9.85 -18.75 -6.40
C ASP A 360 -9.91 -20.29 -6.37
N PHE A 361 -11.00 -20.90 -6.87
CA PHE A 361 -11.10 -22.35 -7.03
C PHE A 361 -10.01 -22.90 -7.96
N TYR A 362 -9.86 -22.34 -9.16
CA TYR A 362 -8.84 -22.79 -10.10
C TYR A 362 -7.43 -22.55 -9.57
N ASN A 363 -7.22 -21.45 -8.83
CA ASN A 363 -5.94 -21.15 -8.21
C ASN A 363 -5.61 -22.18 -7.11
N GLU A 364 -6.56 -22.49 -6.23
CA GLU A 364 -6.37 -23.49 -5.17
C GLU A 364 -6.02 -24.85 -5.78
N VAL A 365 -6.79 -25.33 -6.78
CA VAL A 365 -6.52 -26.59 -7.50
C VAL A 365 -5.14 -26.58 -8.15
N ASN A 366 -4.80 -25.54 -8.91
CA ASN A 366 -3.53 -25.48 -9.65
C ASN A 366 -2.30 -25.44 -8.71
N ILE A 367 -2.41 -24.74 -7.58
CA ILE A 367 -1.31 -24.62 -6.62
C ILE A 367 -1.14 -25.93 -5.86
N ILE A 368 -2.21 -26.42 -5.20
CA ILE A 368 -2.09 -27.57 -4.31
C ILE A 368 -1.87 -28.88 -5.06
N SER A 369 -2.32 -29.00 -6.32
CA SER A 369 -2.02 -30.17 -7.16
C SER A 369 -0.57 -30.21 -7.66
N SER A 370 0.14 -29.08 -7.61
CA SER A 370 1.53 -28.99 -8.06
C SER A 370 2.56 -29.31 -6.98
N VAL A 371 2.12 -29.52 -5.73
CA VAL A 371 2.99 -29.77 -4.58
C VAL A 371 2.45 -30.92 -3.74
N GLU A 372 3.32 -31.87 -3.41
CA GLU A 372 3.03 -32.95 -2.46
C GLU A 372 4.11 -32.97 -1.37
N HIS A 373 3.68 -32.89 -0.11
CA HIS A 373 4.59 -32.92 1.02
C HIS A 373 3.89 -33.43 2.29
N LYS A 374 4.62 -34.10 3.18
CA LYS A 374 4.08 -34.71 4.42
C LYS A 374 3.37 -33.69 5.32
N ASN A 375 3.81 -32.43 5.30
CA ASN A 375 3.27 -31.32 6.10
C ASN A 375 2.34 -30.37 5.34
N LEU A 376 1.86 -30.77 4.16
CA LEU A 376 0.79 -30.06 3.46
C LEU A 376 -0.44 -30.98 3.39
N VAL A 377 -1.63 -30.39 3.41
CA VAL A 377 -2.86 -31.15 3.20
C VAL A 377 -2.97 -31.58 1.75
N ARG A 378 -3.20 -32.87 1.52
CA ARG A 378 -3.28 -33.43 0.18
C ARG A 378 -4.67 -33.24 -0.42
N LEU A 379 -4.73 -32.60 -1.58
CA LEU A 379 -5.91 -32.59 -2.44
C LEU A 379 -6.05 -33.97 -3.10
N LEU A 380 -7.20 -34.62 -2.89
CA LEU A 380 -7.56 -35.90 -3.49
C LEU A 380 -8.27 -35.73 -4.83
N GLY A 381 -8.89 -34.57 -5.05
CA GLY A 381 -9.61 -34.27 -6.27
C GLY A 381 -10.58 -33.12 -6.13
N CYS A 382 -11.41 -32.92 -7.15
CA CYS A 382 -12.44 -31.90 -7.18
C CYS A 382 -13.67 -32.38 -7.95
N SER A 383 -14.78 -31.68 -7.79
CA SER A 383 -15.99 -31.84 -8.61
C SER A 383 -16.36 -30.49 -9.21
N CYS A 384 -16.22 -30.37 -10.53
CA CYS A 384 -16.50 -29.15 -11.29
C CYS A 384 -17.80 -29.23 -12.11
N SER A 385 -18.40 -30.42 -12.25
CA SER A 385 -19.53 -30.68 -13.16
C SER A 385 -20.90 -30.62 -12.48
N GLY A 386 -20.94 -30.26 -11.19
CA GLY A 386 -22.18 -30.14 -10.41
C GLY A 386 -22.71 -28.70 -10.33
N PRO A 387 -23.81 -28.47 -9.60
CA PRO A 387 -24.33 -27.12 -9.35
C PRO A 387 -23.35 -26.23 -8.59
N GLU A 388 -22.42 -26.84 -7.84
CA GLU A 388 -21.41 -26.16 -7.04
C GLU A 388 -20.04 -26.81 -7.23
N SER A 389 -18.98 -26.00 -7.08
CA SER A 389 -17.60 -26.48 -7.14
C SER A 389 -17.17 -27.00 -5.77
N LEU A 390 -16.68 -28.24 -5.75
CA LEU A 390 -16.25 -28.94 -4.53
C LEU A 390 -14.77 -29.31 -4.63
N LEU A 391 -14.04 -29.14 -3.53
CA LEU A 391 -12.67 -29.65 -3.36
C LEU A 391 -12.67 -30.80 -2.37
N VAL A 392 -11.95 -31.87 -2.68
CA VAL A 392 -11.87 -33.09 -1.88
C VAL A 392 -10.47 -33.23 -1.33
N TYR A 393 -10.35 -33.20 -0.01
CA TYR A 393 -9.09 -33.32 0.73
C TYR A 393 -9.04 -34.62 1.53
N GLU A 394 -7.84 -35.02 1.93
CA GLU A 394 -7.68 -36.05 2.96
C GLU A 394 -8.38 -35.62 4.27
N PHE A 395 -9.06 -36.55 4.93
CA PHE A 395 -9.68 -36.28 6.23
C PHE A 395 -8.62 -36.32 7.34
N LEU A 396 -8.58 -35.26 8.16
CA LEU A 396 -7.69 -35.15 9.29
C LEU A 396 -8.50 -35.17 10.60
N PRO A 397 -8.41 -36.25 11.41
CA PRO A 397 -9.34 -36.50 12.50
C PRO A 397 -9.19 -35.51 13.66
N ASN A 398 -7.99 -34.96 13.85
CA ASN A 398 -7.72 -34.00 14.92
C ASN A 398 -8.03 -32.55 14.52
N LYS A 399 -8.60 -32.29 13.33
CA LYS A 399 -8.98 -30.92 12.91
C LYS A 399 -7.83 -29.91 13.07
N SER A 400 -8.11 -28.65 13.40
CA SER A 400 -7.15 -27.55 13.44
C SER A 400 -6.48 -27.35 14.79
N LEU A 401 -5.28 -26.78 14.77
CA LEU A 401 -4.42 -26.57 15.93
C LEU A 401 -5.00 -25.60 16.97
N ASP A 402 -5.72 -24.57 16.51
CA ASP A 402 -6.42 -23.60 17.38
C ASP A 402 -7.37 -24.27 18.37
N LEU A 403 -8.02 -25.37 17.98
CA LEU A 403 -8.90 -26.17 18.85
C LEU A 403 -8.16 -26.87 19.99
N PHE A 404 -6.82 -26.93 19.95
CA PHE A 404 -5.99 -27.49 21.02
C PHE A 404 -5.31 -26.38 21.82
N ILE A 405 -4.62 -25.47 21.15
CA ILE A 405 -3.73 -24.51 21.85
C ILE A 405 -4.51 -23.45 22.62
N PHE A 406 -5.76 -23.14 22.25
CA PHE A 406 -6.62 -22.19 22.96
C PHE A 406 -7.65 -22.85 23.89
N ASP A 407 -7.73 -24.18 23.89
CA ASP A 407 -8.59 -24.94 24.79
C ASP A 407 -7.77 -25.46 25.98
N PRO A 408 -8.05 -25.04 27.23
CA PRO A 408 -7.28 -25.47 28.40
C PRO A 408 -7.30 -26.98 28.68
N SER A 409 -8.34 -27.68 28.21
CA SER A 409 -8.50 -29.12 28.40
C SER A 409 -7.75 -29.91 27.32
N LYS A 410 -7.93 -29.55 26.05
CA LYS A 410 -7.26 -30.21 24.91
C LYS A 410 -5.80 -29.82 24.78
N GLY A 411 -5.43 -28.62 25.21
CA GLY A 411 -4.06 -28.14 25.22
C GLY A 411 -3.11 -28.99 26.07
N LYS A 412 -3.64 -29.76 27.04
CA LYS A 412 -2.88 -30.77 27.81
C LYS A 412 -2.44 -31.97 26.98
N ALA A 413 -3.15 -32.27 25.90
CA ALA A 413 -2.76 -33.33 24.96
C ALA A 413 -1.54 -32.92 24.09
N LEU A 414 -1.26 -31.61 23.97
CA LEU A 414 -0.09 -31.07 23.29
C LEU A 414 0.98 -30.67 24.32
N ASN A 415 1.74 -31.67 24.79
CA ASN A 415 2.96 -31.41 25.54
C ASN A 415 3.98 -30.63 24.69
N TRP A 416 5.05 -30.14 25.31
CA TRP A 416 6.05 -29.32 24.61
C TRP A 416 6.67 -30.04 23.40
N GLU A 417 6.95 -31.34 23.53
CA GLU A 417 7.48 -32.17 22.44
C GLU A 417 6.55 -32.16 21.21
N LYS A 418 5.24 -32.36 21.41
CA LYS A 418 4.25 -32.29 20.33
C LYS A 418 4.13 -30.90 19.73
N ARG A 419 4.17 -29.85 20.56
CA ARG A 419 4.18 -28.46 20.08
C ARG A 419 5.41 -28.18 19.22
N TYR A 420 6.57 -28.67 19.64
CA TYR A 420 7.82 -28.56 18.89
C TYR A 420 7.75 -29.31 17.56
N GLU A 421 7.24 -30.55 17.53
CA GLU A 421 6.99 -31.28 16.28
C GLU A 421 6.05 -30.54 15.33
N ILE A 422 5.01 -29.88 15.85
CA ILE A 422 4.07 -29.06 15.07
C ILE A 422 4.77 -27.84 14.47
N ILE A 423 5.61 -27.15 15.25
CA ILE A 423 6.41 -26.00 14.79
C ILE A 423 7.33 -26.43 13.65
N ILE A 424 8.10 -27.51 13.85
CA ILE A 424 9.03 -28.04 12.84
C ILE A 424 8.26 -28.48 11.59
N GLY A 425 7.18 -29.25 11.74
CA GLY A 425 6.38 -29.70 10.60
C GLY A 425 5.79 -28.53 9.80
N THR A 426 5.33 -27.48 10.47
CA THR A 426 4.84 -26.27 9.79
C THR A 426 5.97 -25.56 9.04
N ALA A 427 7.15 -25.44 9.65
CA ALA A 427 8.32 -24.86 8.99
C ALA A 427 8.75 -25.68 7.76
N GLU A 428 8.85 -27.01 7.87
CA GLU A 428 9.14 -27.91 6.74
C GLU A 428 8.13 -27.75 5.60
N GLY A 429 6.84 -27.57 5.94
CA GLY A 429 5.79 -27.28 4.96
C GLY A 429 6.01 -25.95 4.22
N LEU A 430 6.36 -24.88 4.95
CA LEU A 430 6.64 -23.57 4.36
C LEU A 430 7.90 -23.58 3.48
N VAL A 431 8.95 -24.24 3.95
CA VAL A 431 10.19 -24.44 3.19
C VAL A 431 9.89 -25.12 1.85
N CYS A 432 9.07 -26.18 1.85
CA CYS A 432 8.63 -26.84 0.61
C CYS A 432 7.92 -25.89 -0.37
N LEU A 433 7.13 -24.94 0.13
CA LEU A 433 6.45 -23.94 -0.70
C LEU A 433 7.41 -22.87 -1.24
N HIS A 434 8.45 -22.51 -0.49
CA HIS A 434 9.35 -21.40 -0.79
C HIS A 434 10.62 -21.80 -1.57
N GLU A 435 11.12 -23.03 -1.42
CA GLU A 435 12.44 -23.45 -1.93
C GLU A 435 12.49 -23.90 -3.40
N ASN A 436 11.38 -23.86 -4.14
CA ASN A 436 11.40 -24.27 -5.55
C ASN A 436 12.01 -23.18 -6.46
N THR A 437 13.03 -23.54 -7.24
CA THR A 437 13.87 -22.60 -8.02
C THR A 437 13.14 -21.91 -9.17
N ASN A 438 12.04 -22.48 -9.67
CA ASN A 438 11.33 -21.95 -10.84
C ASN A 438 10.06 -21.19 -10.48
N THR A 439 9.41 -21.51 -9.37
CA THR A 439 8.15 -20.88 -8.94
C THR A 439 7.96 -21.06 -7.44
N ARG A 440 8.05 -19.97 -6.66
CA ARG A 440 7.77 -20.00 -5.22
C ARG A 440 6.28 -19.86 -4.98
N ILE A 441 5.75 -20.49 -3.94
CA ILE A 441 4.34 -20.41 -3.55
C ILE A 441 4.25 -19.67 -2.22
N ILE A 442 3.56 -18.53 -2.21
CA ILE A 442 3.32 -17.75 -0.99
C ILE A 442 1.91 -18.08 -0.51
N HIS A 443 1.77 -18.59 0.71
CA HIS A 443 0.51 -19.09 1.27
C HIS A 443 -0.46 -17.95 1.64
N ARG A 444 0.04 -16.88 2.28
CA ARG A 444 -0.66 -15.64 2.71
C ARG A 444 -1.66 -15.77 3.87
N ASP A 445 -1.99 -16.98 4.30
CA ASP A 445 -2.93 -17.20 5.42
C ASP A 445 -2.43 -18.24 6.43
N ILE A 446 -1.17 -18.13 6.84
CA ILE A 446 -0.62 -18.98 7.91
C ILE A 446 -1.15 -18.51 9.26
N LYS A 447 -1.89 -19.38 9.95
CA LYS A 447 -2.51 -19.15 11.26
C LYS A 447 -2.91 -20.48 11.90
N ALA A 448 -3.21 -20.48 13.20
CA ALA A 448 -3.50 -21.71 13.94
C ALA A 448 -4.72 -22.49 13.39
N SER A 449 -5.74 -21.82 12.87
CA SER A 449 -6.91 -22.48 12.27
C SER A 449 -6.64 -23.13 10.91
N ASN A 450 -5.53 -22.77 10.24
CA ASN A 450 -5.10 -23.35 8.96
C ASN A 450 -3.99 -24.41 9.13
N ILE A 451 -3.58 -24.72 10.37
CA ILE A 451 -2.71 -25.86 10.65
C ILE A 451 -3.57 -27.02 11.13
N LEU A 452 -3.76 -28.02 10.28
CA LEU A 452 -4.51 -29.23 10.63
C LEU A 452 -3.59 -30.30 11.20
N LEU A 453 -4.16 -31.19 12.01
CA LEU A 453 -3.44 -32.23 12.72
C LEU A 453 -3.88 -33.62 12.24
N ASP A 454 -2.92 -34.45 11.82
CA ASP A 454 -3.18 -35.84 11.47
C ASP A 454 -3.45 -36.72 12.71
N SER A 455 -3.69 -38.02 12.52
CA SER A 455 -3.96 -38.97 13.61
C SER A 455 -2.82 -39.10 14.63
N ARG A 456 -1.60 -38.67 14.29
CA ARG A 456 -0.41 -38.66 15.15
C ARG A 456 -0.09 -37.27 15.70
N LEU A 457 -1.00 -36.30 15.54
CA LEU A 457 -0.85 -34.89 15.91
C LEU A 457 0.30 -34.19 15.17
N ARG A 458 0.61 -34.61 13.94
CA ARG A 458 1.58 -33.92 13.08
C ARG A 458 0.91 -32.84 12.25
N ALA A 459 1.60 -31.72 12.08
CA ALA A 459 1.10 -30.55 11.38
C ALA A 459 0.99 -30.75 9.86
N LYS A 460 -0.12 -30.31 9.30
CA LYS A 460 -0.37 -30.16 7.86
C LYS A 460 -0.96 -28.79 7.56
N ILE A 461 -0.28 -27.99 6.73
CA ILE A 461 -0.75 -26.67 6.29
C ILE A 461 -1.93 -26.86 5.33
N ALA A 462 -3.01 -26.13 5.58
CA ALA A 462 -4.27 -26.18 4.84
C ALA A 462 -4.68 -24.79 4.34
N ASP A 463 -5.70 -24.78 3.48
CA ASP A 463 -6.38 -23.59 2.93
C ASP A 463 -5.51 -22.70 2.03
N PHE A 464 -5.29 -23.18 0.80
CA PHE A 464 -4.51 -22.49 -0.23
C PHE A 464 -5.32 -21.48 -1.05
N GLY A 465 -6.53 -21.11 -0.60
CA GLY A 465 -7.42 -20.22 -1.35
C GLY A 465 -6.81 -18.83 -1.65
N LEU A 466 -5.97 -18.33 -0.74
CA LEU A 466 -5.27 -17.05 -0.94
C LEU A 466 -3.91 -17.19 -1.61
N ALA A 467 -3.36 -18.41 -1.73
CA ALA A 467 -1.99 -18.64 -2.14
C ALA A 467 -1.70 -18.05 -3.53
N ARG A 468 -0.46 -17.61 -3.78
CA ARG A 468 -0.03 -17.04 -5.06
C ARG A 468 1.34 -17.57 -5.47
N THR A 469 1.53 -17.77 -6.77
CA THR A 469 2.81 -18.16 -7.35
C THR A 469 3.66 -16.93 -7.69
N PHE A 470 4.95 -17.05 -7.42
CA PHE A 470 5.95 -16.01 -7.54
C PHE A 470 7.09 -16.47 -8.46
N GLN A 471 7.35 -15.73 -9.55
CA GLN A 471 8.45 -16.02 -10.47
C GLN A 471 9.77 -15.48 -9.90
N ALA A 472 10.86 -16.23 -10.06
CA ALA A 472 12.15 -15.96 -9.42
C ALA A 472 12.82 -14.64 -9.85
N ASP A 473 12.38 -14.03 -10.95
CA ASP A 473 12.92 -12.79 -11.55
C ASP A 473 12.27 -11.50 -11.03
N LYS A 474 11.26 -11.60 -10.16
CA LYS A 474 10.59 -10.44 -9.54
C LYS A 474 11.00 -10.29 -8.08
N SER A 475 11.03 -9.06 -7.57
CA SER A 475 11.35 -8.79 -6.15
C SER A 475 10.12 -8.85 -5.24
N HIS A 476 8.92 -8.61 -5.78
CA HIS A 476 7.65 -8.66 -5.05
C HIS A 476 6.46 -8.86 -6.03
N ILE A 477 5.31 -9.30 -5.50
CA ILE A 477 4.02 -9.27 -6.21
C ILE A 477 3.21 -8.09 -5.68
N SER A 478 2.83 -7.15 -6.56
CA SER A 478 1.80 -6.15 -6.24
C SER A 478 0.42 -6.80 -6.38
N THR A 479 -0.28 -7.02 -5.27
CA THR A 479 -1.62 -7.64 -5.26
C THR A 479 -2.52 -6.98 -4.22
N ALA A 480 -3.83 -7.13 -4.35
CA ALA A 480 -4.77 -6.69 -3.32
C ALA A 480 -4.42 -7.36 -1.98
N ILE A 481 -4.42 -6.57 -0.92
CA ILE A 481 -4.14 -7.06 0.44
C ILE A 481 -5.22 -8.10 0.80
N ALA A 482 -4.76 -9.27 1.19
CA ALA A 482 -5.55 -10.39 1.67
C ALA A 482 -4.73 -11.20 2.68
N GLY A 483 -5.41 -11.74 3.69
CA GLY A 483 -4.84 -12.47 4.82
C GLY A 483 -5.66 -12.21 6.09
N THR A 484 -5.29 -12.86 7.20
CA THR A 484 -5.94 -12.68 8.50
C THR A 484 -5.27 -11.56 9.31
N LEU A 485 -6.04 -10.56 9.75
CA LEU A 485 -5.54 -9.47 10.58
C LEU A 485 -4.94 -10.00 11.90
N GLY A 486 -3.76 -9.49 12.26
CA GLY A 486 -2.93 -10.00 13.35
C GLY A 486 -1.80 -10.94 12.90
N TYR A 487 -1.95 -11.61 11.74
CA TYR A 487 -0.90 -12.44 11.13
C TYR A 487 -0.22 -11.77 9.93
N MET A 488 -0.85 -10.74 9.34
CA MET A 488 -0.29 -10.04 8.17
C MET A 488 0.95 -9.22 8.53
N ALA A 489 1.99 -9.34 7.71
CA ALA A 489 3.23 -8.60 7.85
C ALA A 489 3.04 -7.08 7.64
N PRO A 490 3.69 -6.22 8.43
CA PRO A 490 3.48 -4.77 8.38
C PRO A 490 3.90 -4.15 7.04
N GLU A 491 4.98 -4.62 6.42
CA GLU A 491 5.45 -4.16 5.11
C GLU A 491 4.46 -4.50 3.99
N TYR A 492 3.80 -5.65 4.11
CA TYR A 492 2.76 -6.06 3.16
C TYR A 492 1.48 -5.24 3.34
N LEU A 493 1.11 -4.90 4.58
CA LEU A 493 -0.01 -3.99 4.87
C LEU A 493 0.27 -2.55 4.40
N ALA A 494 1.49 -2.06 4.60
CA ALA A 494 1.87 -0.69 4.30
C ALA A 494 2.08 -0.43 2.80
N HIS A 495 2.66 -1.39 2.08
CA HIS A 495 3.11 -1.19 0.70
C HIS A 495 2.41 -2.08 -0.32
N GLY A 496 1.62 -3.07 0.11
CA GLY A 496 1.00 -4.05 -0.80
C GLY A 496 2.01 -4.94 -1.53
N GLN A 497 3.26 -4.97 -1.06
CA GLN A 497 4.35 -5.75 -1.63
C GLN A 497 4.37 -7.13 -1.00
N LEU A 498 3.97 -8.15 -1.76
CA LEU A 498 3.93 -9.53 -1.29
C LEU A 498 5.22 -10.27 -1.65
N THR A 499 5.88 -10.83 -0.63
CA THR A 499 7.05 -11.73 -0.73
C THR A 499 6.86 -12.94 0.18
N GLU A 500 7.73 -13.94 0.10
CA GLU A 500 7.72 -15.11 0.99
C GLU A 500 7.91 -14.72 2.47
N LYS A 501 8.50 -13.56 2.74
CA LYS A 501 8.68 -13.02 4.11
C LYS A 501 7.36 -12.73 4.80
N ALA A 502 6.27 -12.51 4.06
CA ALA A 502 4.94 -12.38 4.64
C ALA A 502 4.48 -13.68 5.36
N ASP A 503 4.78 -14.85 4.79
CA ASP A 503 4.49 -16.14 5.43
C ASP A 503 5.41 -16.38 6.63
N VAL A 504 6.68 -15.93 6.56
CA VAL A 504 7.64 -16.02 7.68
C VAL A 504 7.15 -15.21 8.87
N TYR A 505 6.68 -13.98 8.65
CA TYR A 505 6.08 -13.17 9.70
C TYR A 505 4.84 -13.85 10.31
N SER A 506 3.93 -14.34 9.47
CA SER A 506 2.73 -15.06 9.90
C SER A 506 3.06 -16.31 10.73
N PHE A 507 4.09 -17.06 10.33
CA PHE A 507 4.64 -18.19 11.08
C PHE A 507 5.23 -17.76 12.43
N GLY A 508 5.91 -16.61 12.49
CA GLY A 508 6.39 -16.02 13.74
C GLY A 508 5.25 -15.75 14.72
N VAL A 509 4.14 -15.18 14.25
CA VAL A 509 2.94 -14.97 15.08
C VAL A 509 2.37 -16.31 15.57
N LEU A 510 2.21 -17.28 14.67
CA LEU A 510 1.75 -18.64 15.00
C LEU A 510 2.64 -19.31 16.07
N LEU A 511 3.96 -19.16 15.96
CA LEU A 511 4.91 -19.69 16.94
C LEU A 511 4.61 -19.13 18.35
N LEU A 512 4.32 -17.83 18.46
CA LEU A 512 3.95 -17.22 19.74
C LEU A 512 2.66 -17.82 20.31
N GLU A 513 1.66 -18.08 19.48
CA GLU A 513 0.42 -18.72 19.90
C GLU A 513 0.65 -20.15 20.39
N ILE A 514 1.49 -20.91 19.69
CA ILE A 514 1.84 -22.29 20.08
C ILE A 514 2.58 -22.30 21.42
N VAL A 515 3.53 -21.40 21.62
CA VAL A 515 4.33 -21.34 22.86
C VAL A 515 3.48 -20.89 24.03
N THR A 516 2.67 -19.84 23.85
CA THR A 516 1.92 -19.22 24.95
C THR A 516 0.55 -19.84 25.21
N GLY A 517 -0.02 -20.56 24.22
CA GLY A 517 -1.42 -21.02 24.27
C GLY A 517 -2.42 -19.87 24.29
N ARG A 518 -2.03 -18.66 23.89
CA ARG A 518 -2.90 -17.47 23.86
C ARG A 518 -3.15 -17.04 22.43
N GLN A 519 -4.40 -16.66 22.15
CA GLN A 519 -4.80 -16.19 20.83
C GLN A 519 -4.35 -14.73 20.63
N ASN A 520 -3.80 -14.41 19.46
CA ASN A 520 -3.33 -13.06 19.16
C ASN A 520 -4.47 -12.01 19.07
N ASN A 521 -5.72 -12.44 18.85
CA ASN A 521 -6.90 -11.56 18.66
C ASN A 521 -7.86 -11.46 19.86
N ARG A 522 -7.44 -11.74 21.11
CA ARG A 522 -8.31 -11.49 22.28
C ARG A 522 -8.38 -10.00 22.63
N SER A 523 -9.26 -9.27 21.93
CA SER A 523 -9.82 -8.02 22.41
C SER A 523 -11.35 -8.12 22.36
N LYS A 524 -11.94 -8.72 23.40
CA LYS A 524 -13.35 -8.47 23.75
C LYS A 524 -13.74 -8.74 25.20
N GLU A 525 -12.93 -9.41 26.02
CA GLU A 525 -13.23 -9.59 27.45
C GLU A 525 -11.93 -9.66 28.29
N ALA A 526 -11.92 -8.85 29.35
CA ALA A 526 -10.93 -8.71 30.43
C ALA A 526 -9.64 -7.91 30.16
N GLU A 527 -9.62 -6.68 30.71
CA GLU A 527 -8.55 -6.09 31.53
C GLU A 527 -7.07 -6.31 31.12
N TYR A 528 -6.41 -5.23 30.69
CA TYR A 528 -4.95 -5.04 30.70
C TYR A 528 -4.07 -6.24 30.28
N SER A 529 -4.31 -6.83 29.11
CA SER A 529 -3.33 -7.74 28.49
C SER A 529 -2.85 -7.17 27.16
N GLU A 530 -1.59 -6.72 27.15
CA GLU A 530 -0.80 -6.40 25.97
C GLU A 530 -0.94 -7.47 24.87
N SER A 531 -0.94 -7.06 23.59
CA SER A 531 -0.90 -8.00 22.46
C SER A 531 0.35 -8.88 22.57
N LEU A 532 0.24 -10.16 22.18
CA LEU A 532 1.39 -11.09 22.11
C LEU A 532 2.56 -10.50 21.30
N ILE A 533 2.24 -9.72 20.26
CA ILE A 533 3.23 -9.05 19.41
C ILE A 533 3.93 -7.92 20.17
N SER A 534 3.22 -7.16 21.02
CA SER A 534 3.82 -6.10 21.84
C SER A 534 4.66 -6.66 22.99
N ILE A 535 4.27 -7.79 23.58
CA ILE A 535 5.01 -8.45 24.68
C ILE A 535 6.37 -8.99 24.19
N VAL A 536 6.43 -9.47 22.94
CA VAL A 536 7.55 -10.28 22.44
C VAL A 536 8.55 -9.48 21.56
N SER A 537 8.17 -8.27 21.16
CA SER A 537 8.98 -7.31 20.37
C SER A 537 10.40 -7.05 20.93
N SER A 538 10.62 -7.20 22.24
CA SER A 538 11.92 -6.87 22.84
C SER A 538 13.02 -7.94 22.71
N LYS A 539 12.72 -9.21 22.37
CA LYS A 539 13.74 -10.29 22.42
C LYS A 539 13.70 -11.37 21.32
N VAL A 540 12.59 -11.58 20.61
CA VAL A 540 12.47 -12.73 19.68
C VAL A 540 12.88 -12.42 18.23
N PHE A 541 12.80 -11.16 17.79
CA PHE A 541 13.18 -10.76 16.43
C PHE A 541 14.66 -11.04 16.11
N ALA A 542 15.54 -11.04 17.12
CA ALA A 542 16.96 -11.37 16.96
C ALA A 542 17.24 -12.89 16.84
N ILE A 543 16.29 -13.74 17.24
CA ILE A 543 16.46 -15.21 17.23
C ILE A 543 15.92 -15.79 15.92
N LEU A 544 14.83 -15.24 15.37
CA LEU A 544 14.22 -15.72 14.14
C LEU A 544 15.02 -15.37 12.87
N SER A 545 15.78 -14.27 12.87
CA SER A 545 16.66 -13.91 11.74
C SER A 545 17.81 -14.90 11.51
N ASN A 546 18.24 -15.61 12.57
CA ASN A 546 19.33 -16.59 12.50
C ASN A 546 18.89 -17.99 12.05
N PHE A 547 17.59 -18.29 12.02
CA PHE A 547 17.08 -19.63 11.65
C PHE A 547 16.81 -19.79 10.15
N PHE A 548 16.83 -18.69 9.38
CA PHE A 548 16.52 -18.66 7.94
C PHE A 548 17.58 -17.90 7.12
N SER A 549 18.83 -17.83 7.61
CA SER A 549 19.99 -17.35 6.84
C SER A 549 20.80 -18.52 6.30
#